data_AF-A0A1Q7ZNV3-F1
#
_entry.id   AF-A0A1Q7ZNV3-F1
#
_cell.length_a   1.000
_cell.length_b   1.000
_cell.length_c   1.000
_cell.angle_alpha   90.00
_cell.angle_beta   90.00
_cell.angle_gamma   90.00
#
_symmetry.space_group_name_H-M   'P 1'
#
loop_
_entity.id
_entity.type
_entity.pdbx_description
1 polymer ?
#
loop_
_entity_poly.entity_id
_entity_poly.type
_entity_poly.pdbx_seq_one_letter_code
_entity_poly.pdbx_strand_id
1 'polypeptide(L)'
;MVDYGIVLGLLGVASGVASLIYSRSQVVAARRQAEEATRATLLESNREISVRLQQIRSRFFKVPGIDDELQKSRPEIKEVVDSVGGGDVYAFWRDVIDTFEDIFVLRRSGIVRDEHWRVWTGSQMGIYATLPRFQLVFKLAKQQGFLDPGFVRFFEPLLEGKSLQDPMTHAEHTNPASAPRLRRFRLN
;
A
#
# COMPACT_ATOMS: atom_id res chain seq x y z
N MET A 1 35.97 57.25 17.13
CA MET A 1 35.83 56.22 18.17
C MET A 1 34.67 55.34 17.73
N VAL A 2 34.90 54.07 17.40
CA VAL A 2 33.83 53.15 16.96
C VAL A 2 33.01 52.78 18.20
N ASP A 3 31.70 52.95 18.13
CA ASP A 3 30.80 52.65 19.25
C ASP A 3 30.60 51.13 19.37
N TYR A 4 31.44 50.52 20.21
CA TYR A 4 31.44 49.08 20.47
C TYR A 4 30.10 48.55 21.03
N GLY A 5 29.26 49.43 21.59
CA GLY A 5 27.92 49.05 22.07
C GLY A 5 26.96 48.70 20.94
N ILE A 6 27.04 49.40 19.81
CA ILE A 6 26.21 49.14 18.62
C ILE A 6 26.65 47.86 17.92
N VAL A 7 27.97 47.61 17.88
CA VAL A 7 28.53 46.39 17.28
C VAL A 7 28.15 45.14 18.09
N LEU A 8 28.21 45.21 19.42
CA LEU A 8 27.78 44.12 20.31
C LEU A 8 26.26 43.88 20.25
N GLY A 9 25.46 44.95 20.17
CA GLY A 9 24.01 44.86 20.01
C GLY A 9 23.58 44.18 18.72
N LEU A 10 24.23 44.52 17.59
CA LEU A 10 23.97 43.89 16.28
C LEU A 10 24.39 42.40 16.26
N LEU A 11 25.51 42.06 16.91
CA LEU A 11 25.96 40.66 17.05
C LEU A 11 25.00 39.82 17.90
N GLY A 12 24.45 40.39 18.97
CA GLY A 12 23.43 39.74 19.81
C GLY A 12 22.11 39.49 19.07
N VAL A 13 21.67 40.43 18.24
CA VAL A 13 20.45 40.27 17.42
C VAL A 13 20.67 39.25 16.30
N ALA A 14 21.83 39.28 15.62
CA ALA A 14 22.16 38.31 14.57
C ALA A 14 22.25 36.86 15.12
N SER A 15 22.86 36.68 16.29
CA SER A 15 22.92 35.38 16.96
C SER A 15 21.56 34.89 17.45
N GLY A 16 20.71 35.77 17.98
CA GLY A 16 19.32 35.44 18.37
C GLY A 16 18.43 35.03 17.19
N VAL A 17 18.55 35.72 16.04
CA VAL A 17 17.83 35.36 14.81
C VAL A 17 18.33 34.04 14.23
N ALA A 18 19.65 33.79 14.24
CA ALA A 18 20.22 32.52 13.80
C ALA A 18 19.74 31.34 14.69
N SER A 19 19.69 31.51 16.01
CA SER A 19 19.16 30.49 16.92
C SER A 19 17.66 30.23 16.74
N LEU A 20 16.85 31.25 16.43
CA LEU A 20 15.42 31.08 16.12
C LEU A 20 15.18 30.36 14.79
N ILE A 21 15.99 30.63 13.77
CA ILE A 21 15.94 29.92 12.48
C ILE A 21 16.40 28.47 12.66
N TYR A 22 17.45 28.25 13.46
CA TYR A 22 18.00 26.92 13.74
C TYR A 22 17.08 26.06 14.64
N SER A 23 16.33 26.66 15.57
CA SER A 23 15.34 25.92 16.37
C SER A 23 14.09 25.57 15.56
N ARG A 24 13.65 26.49 14.67
CA ARG A 24 12.55 26.21 13.73
C ARG A 24 12.92 25.13 12.73
N SER A 25 14.16 25.09 12.23
CA SER A 25 14.60 24.02 11.33
C SER A 25 14.69 22.66 12.03
N GLN A 26 15.11 22.61 13.30
CA GLN A 26 15.09 21.37 14.09
C GLN A 26 13.67 20.87 14.38
N VAL A 27 12.71 21.75 14.67
CA VAL A 27 11.31 21.34 14.88
C VAL A 27 10.69 20.83 13.57
N VAL A 28 11.01 21.43 12.43
CA VAL A 28 10.56 20.94 11.12
C VAL A 28 11.23 19.62 10.76
N ALA A 29 12.53 19.46 11.03
CA ALA A 29 13.25 18.21 10.79
C ALA A 29 12.75 17.09 11.71
N ALA A 30 12.52 17.38 13.00
CA ALA A 30 11.97 16.43 13.96
C ALA A 30 10.51 16.07 13.63
N ARG A 31 9.69 17.02 13.15
CA ARG A 31 8.34 16.72 12.64
C ARG A 31 8.39 15.87 11.38
N ARG A 32 9.27 16.17 10.43
CA ARG A 32 9.45 15.35 9.22
C ARG A 32 9.92 13.94 9.59
N GLN A 33 10.88 13.81 10.49
CA GLN A 33 11.34 12.52 10.98
C GLN A 33 10.25 11.77 11.76
N ALA A 34 9.44 12.46 12.57
CA ALA A 34 8.32 11.86 13.27
C ALA A 34 7.19 11.44 12.31
N GLU A 35 6.91 12.23 11.27
CA GLU A 35 5.95 11.89 10.23
C GLU A 35 6.44 10.73 9.37
N GLU A 36 7.71 10.71 9.00
CA GLU A 36 8.36 9.60 8.28
C GLU A 36 8.40 8.33 9.13
N ALA A 37 8.77 8.44 10.41
CA ALA A 37 8.75 7.32 11.35
C ALA A 37 7.32 6.80 11.58
N THR A 38 6.34 7.69 11.76
CA THR A 38 4.93 7.29 11.92
C THR A 38 4.41 6.61 10.65
N ARG A 39 4.73 7.13 9.47
CA ARG A 39 4.38 6.50 8.19
C ARG A 39 5.04 5.13 8.06
N ALA A 40 6.33 5.01 8.40
CA ALA A 40 7.04 3.75 8.38
C ALA A 40 6.42 2.73 9.35
N THR A 41 6.11 3.14 10.59
CA THR A 41 5.46 2.27 11.59
C THR A 41 4.06 1.83 11.17
N LEU A 42 3.26 2.72 10.58
CA LEU A 42 1.94 2.37 10.08
C LEU A 42 2.01 1.40 8.90
N LEU A 43 3.00 1.56 8.01
CA LEU A 43 3.24 0.63 6.92
C LEU A 43 3.71 -0.74 7.41
N GLU A 44 4.61 -0.76 8.41
CA GLU A 44 5.09 -1.99 9.05
C GLU A 44 3.93 -2.76 9.72
N SER A 45 3.09 -2.05 10.47
CA SER A 45 1.92 -2.64 11.13
C SER A 45 0.89 -3.15 10.11
N ASN A 46 0.66 -2.42 9.02
CA ASN A 46 -0.24 -2.88 7.96
C ASN A 46 0.31 -4.15 7.30
N ARG A 47 1.62 -4.19 7.01
CA ARG A 47 2.29 -5.36 6.47
C ARG A 47 2.17 -6.58 7.37
N GLU A 48 2.34 -6.43 8.68
CA GLU A 48 2.19 -7.53 9.64
C GLU A 48 0.76 -8.09 9.61
N ILE A 49 -0.26 -7.23 9.53
CA ILE A 49 -1.65 -7.63 9.42
C ILE A 49 -1.90 -8.39 8.10
N SER A 50 -1.37 -7.88 6.98
CA SER A 50 -1.48 -8.55 5.67
C SER A 50 -0.90 -9.96 5.70
N VAL A 51 0.29 -10.15 6.29
CA VAL A 51 0.91 -11.47 6.45
C VAL A 51 0.04 -12.41 7.28
N ARG A 52 -0.53 -11.93 8.40
CA ARG A 52 -1.42 -12.75 9.23
C ARG A 52 -2.70 -13.13 8.47
N LEU A 53 -3.27 -12.22 7.68
CA LEU A 53 -4.46 -12.50 6.87
C LEU A 53 -4.18 -13.55 5.78
N GLN A 54 -3.03 -13.49 5.12
CA GLN A 54 -2.59 -14.52 4.16
C GLN A 54 -2.48 -15.91 4.85
N GLN A 55 -1.88 -15.96 6.04
CA GLN A 55 -1.79 -17.20 6.83
C GLN A 55 -3.15 -17.75 7.28
N ILE A 56 -4.12 -16.88 7.57
CA ILE A 56 -5.48 -17.31 7.90
C ILE A 56 -6.15 -17.89 6.65
N ARG A 57 -6.03 -17.21 5.50
CA ARG A 57 -6.63 -17.63 4.24
C ARG A 57 -6.14 -18.99 3.76
N SER A 58 -4.84 -19.26 3.86
CA SER A 58 -4.25 -20.55 3.49
C SER A 58 -4.70 -21.71 4.38
N ARG A 59 -5.24 -21.41 5.57
CA ARG A 59 -5.83 -22.40 6.49
C ARG A 59 -7.36 -22.47 6.39
N PHE A 60 -8.01 -21.41 5.93
CA PHE A 60 -9.46 -21.29 5.84
C PHE A 60 -10.07 -22.48 5.07
N PHE A 61 -9.54 -22.79 3.90
CA PHE A 61 -10.03 -23.89 3.06
C PHE A 61 -9.69 -25.30 3.58
N LYS A 62 -8.93 -25.41 4.68
CA LYS A 62 -8.59 -26.68 5.34
C LYS A 62 -9.52 -26.99 6.52
N VAL A 63 -10.41 -26.05 6.86
CA VAL A 63 -11.36 -26.23 7.95
C VAL A 63 -12.44 -27.23 7.53
N PRO A 64 -12.69 -28.31 8.29
CA PRO A 64 -13.75 -29.26 7.97
C PRO A 64 -15.11 -28.58 7.87
N GLY A 65 -15.87 -28.86 6.81
CA GLY A 65 -17.20 -28.29 6.57
C GLY A 65 -17.21 -26.90 5.92
N ILE A 66 -16.05 -26.27 5.71
CA ILE A 66 -16.00 -24.91 5.15
C ILE A 66 -16.52 -24.80 3.72
N ASP A 67 -16.37 -25.86 2.92
CA ASP A 67 -16.87 -25.90 1.55
C ASP A 67 -18.41 -25.84 1.50
N ASP A 68 -19.08 -26.55 2.40
CA ASP A 68 -20.55 -26.52 2.52
C ASP A 68 -21.04 -25.17 3.02
N GLU A 69 -20.32 -24.57 3.97
CA GLU A 69 -20.61 -23.21 4.45
C GLU A 69 -20.42 -22.17 3.35
N LEU A 70 -19.36 -22.28 2.55
CA LEU A 70 -19.06 -21.38 1.45
C LEU A 70 -20.11 -21.51 0.34
N GLN A 71 -20.50 -22.74 -0.01
CA GLN A 71 -21.56 -23.00 -0.99
C GLN A 71 -22.89 -22.36 -0.59
N LYS A 72 -23.24 -22.37 0.70
CA LYS A 72 -24.50 -21.81 1.22
C LYS A 72 -24.47 -20.30 1.35
N SER A 73 -23.34 -19.73 1.79
CA SER A 73 -23.25 -18.32 2.16
C SER A 73 -22.69 -17.43 1.04
N ARG A 74 -21.78 -17.96 0.23
CA ARG A 74 -20.99 -17.25 -0.80
C ARG A 74 -20.75 -18.15 -2.01
N PRO A 75 -21.82 -18.61 -2.70
CA PRO A 75 -21.69 -19.52 -3.84
C PRO A 75 -20.81 -18.96 -4.96
N GLU A 76 -20.76 -17.65 -5.13
CA GLU A 76 -19.92 -16.97 -6.12
C GLU A 76 -18.42 -17.11 -5.83
N ILE A 77 -18.04 -17.20 -4.55
CA ILE A 77 -16.65 -17.44 -4.16
C ILE A 77 -16.33 -18.92 -4.37
N LYS A 78 -17.25 -19.82 -3.99
CA LYS A 78 -17.10 -21.26 -4.15
C LYS A 78 -16.90 -21.66 -5.62
N GLU A 79 -17.69 -21.09 -6.52
CA GLU A 79 -17.58 -21.33 -7.96
C GLU A 79 -16.18 -21.01 -8.50
N VAL A 80 -15.62 -19.87 -8.11
CA VAL A 80 -14.26 -19.47 -8.52
C VAL A 80 -13.22 -20.37 -7.88
N VAL A 81 -13.36 -20.69 -6.59
CA VAL A 81 -12.47 -21.61 -5.88
C VAL A 81 -12.39 -22.96 -6.59
N ASP A 82 -13.53 -23.53 -6.97
CA ASP A 82 -13.57 -24.80 -7.71
C ASP A 82 -12.94 -24.66 -9.10
N SER A 83 -13.26 -23.57 -9.81
CA SER A 83 -12.78 -23.29 -11.17
C SER A 83 -11.26 -23.14 -11.27
N VAL A 84 -10.61 -22.63 -10.22
CA VAL A 84 -9.14 -22.47 -10.22
C VAL A 84 -8.40 -23.73 -9.75
N GLY A 85 -9.11 -24.77 -9.31
CA GLY A 85 -8.53 -26.03 -8.85
C GLY A 85 -8.50 -26.20 -7.33
N GLY A 86 -9.38 -25.52 -6.60
CA GLY A 86 -9.57 -25.68 -5.16
C GLY A 86 -8.99 -24.55 -4.30
N GLY A 87 -9.27 -24.63 -3.00
CA GLY A 87 -9.01 -23.58 -2.02
C GLY A 87 -7.53 -23.18 -1.90
N ASP A 88 -6.60 -24.14 -1.95
CA ASP A 88 -5.17 -23.85 -1.86
C ASP A 88 -4.68 -23.04 -3.07
N VAL A 89 -5.16 -23.36 -4.28
CA VAL A 89 -4.81 -22.63 -5.50
C VAL A 89 -5.44 -21.24 -5.50
N TYR A 90 -6.68 -21.13 -5.04
CA TYR A 90 -7.34 -19.84 -4.84
C TYR A 90 -6.57 -18.96 -3.85
N ALA A 91 -6.19 -19.50 -2.69
CA ALA A 91 -5.44 -18.77 -1.67
C ALA A 91 -4.10 -18.27 -2.21
N PHE A 92 -3.37 -19.13 -2.93
CA PHE A 92 -2.13 -18.74 -3.60
C PHE A 92 -2.31 -17.55 -4.53
N TRP A 93 -3.29 -17.60 -5.44
CA TRP A 93 -3.51 -16.48 -6.37
C TRP A 93 -3.98 -15.21 -5.66
N ARG A 94 -4.77 -15.35 -4.60
CA ARG A 94 -5.20 -14.19 -3.80
C ARG A 94 -4.01 -13.55 -3.08
N ASP A 95 -3.07 -14.34 -2.58
CA ASP A 95 -1.84 -13.86 -1.93
C ASP A 95 -0.91 -13.16 -2.94
N VAL A 96 -0.81 -13.67 -4.17
CA VAL A 96 -0.09 -13.00 -5.26
C VAL A 96 -0.71 -11.63 -5.56
N ILE A 97 -2.04 -11.54 -5.65
CA ILE A 97 -2.74 -10.27 -5.90
C ILE A 97 -2.52 -9.28 -4.75
N ASP A 98 -2.61 -9.72 -3.49
CA ASP A 98 -2.34 -8.87 -2.33
C ASP A 98 -0.91 -8.34 -2.35
N THR A 99 0.05 -9.19 -2.69
CA THR A 99 1.45 -8.79 -2.80
C THR A 99 1.65 -7.73 -3.89
N PHE A 100 0.91 -7.83 -5.01
CA PHE A 100 0.96 -6.84 -6.07
C PHE A 100 0.37 -5.49 -5.64
N GLU A 101 -0.72 -5.52 -4.89
CA GLU A 101 -1.32 -4.34 -4.30
C GLU A 101 -0.37 -3.67 -3.29
N ASP A 102 0.27 -4.45 -2.41
CA ASP A 102 1.27 -3.95 -1.46
C ASP A 102 2.43 -3.26 -2.17
N ILE A 103 2.99 -3.89 -3.22
CA ILE A 103 4.07 -3.31 -4.02
C ILE A 103 3.63 -2.02 -4.70
N PHE A 104 2.39 -1.96 -5.23
CA PHE A 104 1.81 -0.75 -5.80
C PHE A 104 1.73 0.38 -4.77
N VAL A 105 1.25 0.11 -3.56
CA VAL A 105 1.15 1.09 -2.47
C VAL A 105 2.54 1.59 -2.06
N LEU A 106 3.51 0.69 -1.93
CA LEU A 106 4.88 1.04 -1.59
C LEU A 106 5.59 1.83 -2.70
N ARG A 107 5.34 1.51 -3.97
CA ARG A 107 5.85 2.28 -5.12
C ARG A 107 5.25 3.68 -5.13
N ARG A 108 3.93 3.81 -4.98
CA ARG A 108 3.25 5.11 -4.92
C ARG A 108 3.75 5.98 -3.75
N SER A 109 4.23 5.35 -2.68
CA SER A 109 4.81 6.03 -1.51
C SER A 109 6.30 6.37 -1.66
N GLY A 110 6.92 6.06 -2.81
CA GLY A 110 8.35 6.33 -3.07
C GLY A 110 9.32 5.37 -2.37
N ILE A 111 8.83 4.27 -1.79
CA ILE A 111 9.66 3.31 -1.04
C ILE A 111 10.31 2.28 -1.97
N VAL A 112 9.54 1.72 -2.92
CA VAL A 112 10.09 0.81 -3.94
C VAL A 112 10.84 1.64 -4.98
N ARG A 113 12.14 1.37 -5.15
CA ARG A 113 13.01 2.04 -6.12
C ARG A 113 12.78 1.56 -7.55
N ASP A 114 13.19 2.37 -8.52
CA ASP A 114 12.93 2.18 -9.97
C ASP A 114 13.43 0.84 -10.51
N GLU A 115 14.61 0.39 -10.07
CA GLU A 115 15.19 -0.89 -10.48
C GLU A 115 14.31 -2.07 -10.05
N HIS A 116 13.92 -2.10 -8.78
CA HIS A 116 13.01 -3.11 -8.24
C HIS A 116 11.65 -3.05 -8.93
N TRP A 117 11.13 -1.85 -9.15
CA TRP A 117 9.87 -1.64 -9.85
C TRP A 117 9.89 -2.25 -11.26
N ARG A 118 10.93 -1.96 -12.05
CA ARG A 118 11.09 -2.51 -13.40
C ARG A 118 11.15 -4.04 -13.41
N VAL A 119 11.87 -4.65 -12.48
CA VAL A 119 11.93 -6.12 -12.36
C VAL A 119 10.55 -6.68 -12.06
N TRP A 120 9.83 -6.09 -11.10
CA TRP A 120 8.50 -6.53 -10.70
C TRP A 120 7.47 -6.43 -11.83
N THR A 121 7.39 -5.28 -12.50
CA THR A 121 6.44 -5.07 -13.59
C THR A 121 6.80 -5.83 -14.86
N GLY A 122 8.10 -5.97 -15.15
CA GLY A 122 8.60 -6.59 -16.38
C GLY A 122 8.69 -8.12 -16.34
N SER A 123 8.75 -8.74 -15.16
CA SER A 123 8.85 -10.20 -15.04
C SER A 123 7.59 -10.81 -14.41
N GLN A 124 7.35 -10.55 -13.12
CA GLN A 124 6.38 -11.32 -12.36
C GLN A 124 4.93 -10.88 -12.60
N MET A 125 4.66 -9.56 -12.54
CA MET A 125 3.31 -9.05 -12.75
C MET A 125 2.80 -9.34 -14.16
N GLY A 126 3.63 -9.09 -15.18
CA GLY A 126 3.27 -9.34 -16.58
C GLY A 126 2.93 -10.80 -16.84
N ILE A 127 3.76 -11.74 -16.35
CA ILE A 127 3.52 -13.17 -16.53
C ILE A 127 2.22 -13.60 -15.83
N TYR A 128 2.04 -13.27 -14.55
CA TYR A 128 0.86 -13.71 -13.81
C TYR A 128 -0.45 -13.10 -14.34
N ALA A 129 -0.42 -11.84 -14.81
CA ALA A 129 -1.57 -11.18 -15.42
C ALA A 129 -2.14 -11.94 -16.63
N THR A 130 -1.31 -12.71 -17.35
CA THR A 130 -1.75 -13.50 -18.51
C THR A 130 -2.40 -14.84 -18.14
N LEU A 131 -2.30 -15.28 -16.88
CA LEU A 131 -2.77 -16.61 -16.48
C LEU A 131 -4.28 -16.60 -16.20
N PRO A 132 -5.08 -17.50 -16.81
CA PRO A 132 -6.54 -17.49 -16.65
C PRO A 132 -6.99 -17.61 -15.19
N ARG A 133 -6.30 -18.44 -14.39
CA ARG A 133 -6.62 -18.61 -12.97
C ARG A 133 -6.41 -17.31 -12.18
N PHE A 134 -5.33 -16.60 -12.46
CA PHE A 134 -5.08 -15.28 -11.86
C PHE A 134 -6.21 -14.31 -12.21
N GLN A 135 -6.59 -14.23 -13.50
CA GLN A 135 -7.64 -13.31 -13.97
C GLN A 135 -8.99 -13.59 -13.31
N LEU A 136 -9.35 -14.86 -13.11
CA LEU A 136 -10.57 -15.26 -12.42
C LEU A 136 -10.59 -14.78 -10.96
N VAL A 137 -9.50 -14.99 -10.22
CA VAL A 137 -9.40 -14.54 -8.83
C VAL A 137 -9.36 -13.01 -8.73
N PHE A 138 -8.65 -12.33 -9.63
CA PHE A 138 -8.62 -10.87 -9.68
C PHE A 138 -10.00 -10.28 -9.97
N LYS A 139 -10.73 -10.84 -10.93
CA LYS A 139 -12.09 -10.40 -11.28
C LYS A 139 -13.03 -10.53 -10.07
N LEU A 140 -12.99 -11.67 -9.37
CA LEU A 140 -13.79 -11.87 -8.17
C LEU A 140 -13.40 -10.85 -7.07
N ALA A 141 -12.10 -10.69 -6.80
CA ALA A 141 -11.61 -9.78 -5.77
C ALA A 141 -12.03 -8.33 -6.04
N LYS A 142 -11.98 -7.90 -7.31
CA LYS A 142 -12.51 -6.61 -7.77
C LYS A 142 -14.01 -6.50 -7.52
N GLN A 143 -14.79 -7.49 -7.95
CA GLN A 143 -16.26 -7.48 -7.82
C GLN A 143 -16.72 -7.42 -6.36
N GLN A 144 -16.00 -8.10 -5.46
CA GLN A 144 -16.27 -8.12 -4.02
C GLN A 144 -15.72 -6.89 -3.28
N GLY A 145 -15.01 -6.00 -3.98
CA GLY A 145 -14.42 -4.79 -3.38
C GLY A 145 -13.28 -5.09 -2.40
N PHE A 146 -12.54 -6.18 -2.61
CA PHE A 146 -11.40 -6.57 -1.78
C PHE A 146 -10.11 -5.85 -2.13
N LEU A 147 -10.07 -5.14 -3.27
CA LEU A 147 -8.90 -4.44 -3.79
C LEU A 147 -9.10 -2.93 -3.74
N ASP A 148 -8.02 -2.19 -3.50
CA ASP A 148 -7.99 -0.73 -3.60
C ASP A 148 -8.40 -0.29 -5.02
N PRO A 149 -9.36 0.65 -5.15
CA PRO A 149 -9.79 1.13 -6.46
C PRO A 149 -8.67 1.78 -7.28
N GLY A 150 -7.66 2.38 -6.64
CA GLY A 150 -6.48 2.92 -7.30
C GLY A 150 -5.61 1.82 -7.89
N PHE A 151 -5.37 0.75 -7.14
CA PHE A 151 -4.68 -0.44 -7.62
C PHE A 151 -5.41 -1.08 -8.80
N VAL A 152 -6.73 -1.26 -8.72
CA VAL A 152 -7.53 -1.83 -9.82
C VAL A 152 -7.36 -1.03 -11.12
N ARG A 153 -7.52 0.31 -11.06
CA ARG A 153 -7.34 1.17 -12.24
C ARG A 153 -5.92 1.12 -12.80
N PHE A 154 -4.93 0.99 -11.94
CA PHE A 154 -3.53 0.87 -12.34
C PHE A 154 -3.25 -0.49 -13.02
N PHE A 155 -3.81 -1.58 -12.49
CA PHE A 155 -3.47 -2.93 -12.90
C PHE A 155 -4.26 -3.42 -14.12
N GLU A 156 -5.51 -2.97 -14.29
CA GLU A 156 -6.38 -3.38 -15.41
C GLU A 156 -5.76 -3.28 -16.81
N PRO A 157 -5.03 -2.21 -17.17
CA PRO A 157 -4.35 -2.14 -18.46
C PRO A 157 -3.42 -3.34 -18.73
N LEU A 158 -2.77 -3.88 -17.69
CA LEU A 158 -1.88 -5.04 -17.84
C LEU A 158 -2.65 -6.31 -18.22
N LEU A 159 -3.89 -6.47 -17.74
CA LEU A 159 -4.77 -7.58 -18.15
C LEU A 159 -5.14 -7.51 -19.63
N GLU A 160 -5.12 -6.31 -20.21
CA GLU A 160 -5.36 -6.05 -21.63
C GLU A 160 -4.07 -6.11 -22.47
N GLY A 161 -2.94 -6.51 -21.88
CA GLY A 161 -1.64 -6.56 -22.54
C GLY A 161 -1.00 -5.19 -22.76
N LYS A 162 -1.50 -4.14 -22.11
CA LYS A 162 -0.95 -2.78 -22.20
C LYS A 162 0.16 -2.57 -21.16
N SER A 163 1.05 -1.63 -21.45
CA SER A 163 2.11 -1.26 -20.52
C SER A 163 1.56 -0.55 -19.28
N LEU A 164 2.13 -0.86 -18.12
CA LEU A 164 1.83 -0.17 -16.87
C LEU A 164 2.50 1.21 -16.85
N GLN A 165 1.76 2.22 -16.41
CA GLN A 165 2.33 3.52 -16.08
C GLN A 165 2.88 3.51 -14.66
N ASP A 166 3.92 4.29 -14.39
CA ASP A 166 4.49 4.35 -13.05
C ASP A 166 3.55 5.06 -12.08
N PRO A 167 3.09 4.40 -10.98
CA PRO A 167 2.17 5.03 -10.05
C PRO A 167 2.80 6.20 -9.28
N MET A 168 4.13 6.38 -9.30
CA MET A 168 4.78 7.60 -8.82
C MET A 168 4.50 8.82 -9.71
N THR A 169 4.30 8.65 -11.01
CA THR A 169 4.07 9.78 -11.95
C THR A 169 2.70 10.44 -11.80
N HIS A 170 1.73 9.77 -11.16
CA HIS A 170 0.39 10.30 -10.87
C HIS A 170 0.21 10.72 -9.41
N ALA A 171 1.28 10.78 -8.62
CA ALA A 171 1.23 11.28 -7.25
C ALA A 171 1.11 12.82 -7.24
N GLU A 172 0.07 13.37 -7.87
CA GLU A 172 -0.41 14.70 -7.54
C GLU A 172 -0.77 14.71 -6.04
N HIS A 173 -0.19 15.67 -5.33
CA HIS A 173 -0.38 16.05 -3.93
C HIS A 173 -1.61 15.42 -3.26
N THR A 174 -1.48 14.17 -2.82
CA THR A 174 -2.57 13.51 -2.09
C THR A 174 -2.51 14.05 -0.66
N ASN A 175 -3.40 15.00 -0.39
CA ASN A 175 -3.61 15.64 0.90
C ASN A 175 -3.65 14.54 2.01
N PRO A 176 -2.88 14.64 3.11
CA PRO A 176 -2.83 13.62 4.16
C PRO A 176 -4.19 13.33 4.84
N ALA A 177 -5.26 14.05 4.49
CA ALA A 177 -6.62 13.82 4.93
C ALA A 177 -7.34 12.63 4.25
N SER A 178 -6.78 12.03 3.19
CA SER A 178 -7.36 10.86 2.52
C SER A 178 -6.74 9.54 3.01
N ALA A 179 -6.55 9.41 4.32
CA ALA A 179 -6.40 8.09 4.93
C ALA A 179 -7.70 7.29 4.69
N PRO A 180 -7.63 5.97 4.44
CA PRO A 180 -8.82 5.14 4.33
C PRO A 180 -9.63 5.30 5.63
N ARG A 181 -10.83 5.87 5.53
CA ARG A 181 -11.74 5.94 6.67
C ARG A 181 -12.02 4.51 7.11
N LEU A 182 -11.51 4.13 8.28
CA LEU A 182 -11.89 2.92 8.99
C LEU A 182 -13.42 2.84 8.96
N ARG A 183 -13.96 1.89 8.18
CA ARG A 183 -15.39 1.59 8.16
C ARG A 183 -15.75 1.22 9.60
N ARG A 184 -16.42 2.12 10.32
CA ARG A 184 -17.07 1.78 11.58
C ARG A 184 -18.08 0.70 11.27
N PHE A 185 -17.80 -0.52 11.69
CA PHE A 185 -18.83 -1.54 11.82
C PHE A 185 -19.83 -1.00 12.84
N ARG A 186 -21.05 -0.70 12.38
CA ARG A 186 -22.20 -0.64 13.28
C ARG A 186 -22.49 -2.07 13.68
N LEU A 187 -22.20 -2.41 14.93
CA LEU A 187 -22.89 -3.51 15.61
C LEU A 187 -24.30 -3.00 15.92
N ASN A 188 -25.30 -3.83 15.60
CA ASN A 188 -26.70 -3.62 15.96
C ASN A 188 -26.86 -3.57 17.48
#